data_AF-A0A382XB84-F1
#
_entry.id   AF-A0A382XB84-F1
#
_cell.length_a   1.000
_cell.length_b   1.000
_cell.length_c   1.000
_cell.angle_alpha   90.00
_cell.angle_beta   90.00
_cell.angle_gamma   90.00
#
_symmetry.space_group_name_H-M   'P 1'
#
loop_
_entity.id
_entity.type
_entity.pdbx_description
1 polymer ?
#
loop_
_entity_poly.entity_id
_entity_poly.type
_entity_poly.pdbx_seq_one_letter_code
_entity_poly.pdbx_strand_id
1 'polypeptide(L)'
;MTDQGNLVPIYREIDGDLETPVSAYLKIAKPPYSFLLESVEGGERVARYSFIGTEPTAVFKTGATEEVGSIDPLLPVEEALSAMKAIPVPNLPRFTGGAVGYISYDAVQHFEKLPSPESDPLGLPESVFMLATDLVVFDHFRNKIVVISHAKMDDDVNAEYARATRRIDEMIRRLDSNITSSRTTSSLDQPLTSVEVETNMSRKQFED
;
A
#
# COMPACT_ATOMS: atom_id res chain seq x y z
N MET A 1 26.56 -16.96 -6.85
CA MET A 1 25.87 -15.75 -6.35
C MET A 1 24.34 -15.89 -6.38
N THR A 2 23.80 -17.06 -6.74
CA THR A 2 22.36 -17.32 -6.94
C THR A 2 21.59 -17.77 -5.68
N ASP A 3 22.24 -17.85 -4.52
CA ASP A 3 21.62 -18.33 -3.27
C ASP A 3 20.92 -17.22 -2.44
N GLN A 4 20.92 -15.96 -2.92
CA GLN A 4 20.43 -14.81 -2.13
C GLN A 4 19.04 -14.31 -2.53
N GLY A 5 18.51 -14.71 -3.69
CA GLY A 5 17.22 -14.24 -4.22
C GLY A 5 17.26 -14.00 -5.73
N ASN A 6 16.12 -13.66 -6.33
CA ASN A 6 15.96 -13.40 -7.77
C ASN A 6 15.44 -11.99 -8.08
N LEU A 7 15.24 -11.15 -7.06
CA LEU A 7 14.70 -9.80 -7.19
C LEU A 7 15.62 -8.79 -6.47
N VAL A 8 16.21 -7.88 -7.22
CA VAL A 8 17.15 -6.87 -6.68
C VAL A 8 16.44 -5.54 -6.51
N PRO A 9 16.40 -4.97 -5.30
CA PRO A 9 15.93 -3.60 -5.13
C PRO A 9 16.98 -2.63 -5.70
N ILE A 10 16.56 -1.86 -6.69
CA ILE A 10 17.28 -0.71 -7.23
C ILE A 10 16.67 0.51 -6.54
N TYR A 11 17.50 1.42 -6.06
CA TYR A 11 16.99 2.57 -5.32
C TYR A 11 17.80 3.84 -5.56
N ARG A 12 17.19 4.97 -5.24
CA ARG A 12 17.86 6.26 -5.07
C ARG A 12 17.38 6.93 -3.80
N GLU A 13 18.31 7.58 -3.13
CA GLU A 13 18.02 8.44 -1.99
C GLU A 13 18.00 9.90 -2.45
N ILE A 14 16.99 10.64 -2.00
CA ILE A 14 16.88 12.09 -2.17
C ILE A 14 16.58 12.74 -0.81
N ASP A 15 16.78 14.06 -0.71
CA ASP A 15 16.49 14.81 0.51
C ASP A 15 14.98 14.87 0.78
N GLY A 16 14.59 14.63 2.03
CA GLY A 16 13.19 14.65 2.47
C GLY A 16 12.72 16.01 2.99
N ASP A 17 13.62 16.98 3.13
CA ASP A 17 13.38 18.25 3.83
C ASP A 17 12.14 19.05 3.36
N LEU A 18 11.80 18.94 2.07
CA LEU A 18 10.71 19.71 1.45
C LEU A 18 9.42 18.92 1.28
N GLU A 19 9.38 17.67 1.72
CA GLU A 19 8.25 16.78 1.54
C GLU A 19 7.75 16.21 2.85
N THR A 20 6.44 16.04 2.91
CA THR A 20 5.76 15.20 3.90
C THR A 20 5.26 13.93 3.19
N PRO A 21 5.04 12.82 3.90
CA PRO A 21 4.42 11.63 3.30
C PRO A 21 3.10 11.93 2.59
N VAL A 22 2.27 12.81 3.16
CA VAL A 22 1.00 13.22 2.55
C VAL A 22 1.21 14.04 1.28
N SER A 23 2.12 15.03 1.28
CA SER A 23 2.39 15.83 0.07
C SER A 23 2.94 14.97 -1.06
N ALA A 24 3.85 14.04 -0.74
CA ALA A 24 4.37 13.09 -1.70
C ALA A 24 3.29 12.13 -2.20
N TYR A 25 2.42 11.62 -1.32
CA TYR A 25 1.31 10.74 -1.73
C TYR A 25 0.41 11.43 -2.76
N LEU A 26 0.04 12.70 -2.55
CA LEU A 26 -0.77 13.47 -3.51
C LEU A 26 -0.10 13.63 -4.89
N LYS A 27 1.23 13.61 -4.96
CA LYS A 27 2.00 13.71 -6.22
C LYS A 27 2.21 12.36 -6.89
N ILE A 28 2.38 11.30 -6.10
CA ILE A 28 2.74 9.96 -6.57
C ILE A 28 1.52 9.13 -6.94
N ALA A 29 0.45 9.20 -6.13
CA ALA A 29 -0.72 8.34 -6.22
C ALA A 29 -1.40 8.46 -7.59
N LYS A 30 -1.72 7.31 -8.19
CA LYS A 30 -2.55 7.22 -9.37
C LYS A 30 -3.68 6.22 -9.17
N PRO A 31 -4.90 6.54 -9.63
CA PRO A 31 -6.00 5.58 -9.60
C PRO A 31 -5.71 4.39 -10.54
N PRO A 32 -6.33 3.22 -10.28
CA PRO A 32 -7.27 2.96 -9.19
C PRO A 32 -6.62 2.48 -7.89
N TYR A 33 -5.30 2.21 -7.86
CA TYR A 33 -4.63 1.57 -6.73
C TYR A 33 -3.36 2.30 -6.30
N SER A 34 -3.37 2.78 -5.06
CA SER A 34 -2.25 3.35 -4.36
C SER A 34 -2.48 3.23 -2.85
N PHE A 35 -1.41 3.36 -2.06
CA PHE A 35 -1.51 3.39 -0.61
C PHE A 35 -0.50 4.35 0.00
N LEU A 36 -0.82 4.80 1.20
CA LEU A 36 0.08 5.45 2.15
C LEU A 36 -0.05 4.70 3.47
N LEU A 37 1.06 4.14 3.97
CA LEU A 37 1.15 3.50 5.27
C LEU A 37 2.04 4.36 6.17
N GLU A 38 1.44 4.88 7.23
CA GLU A 38 2.13 5.57 8.32
C GLU A 38 1.84 4.83 9.62
N SER A 39 2.84 4.74 10.48
CA SER A 39 2.66 4.15 11.81
C SER A 39 2.96 5.19 12.86
N VAL A 40 2.14 5.21 13.91
CA VAL A 40 2.32 6.05 15.09
C VAL A 40 2.43 5.12 16.28
N GLU A 41 3.59 5.10 16.92
CA GLU A 41 3.82 4.36 18.16
C GLU A 41 3.38 5.22 19.35
N GLY A 42 2.47 4.69 20.18
CA GLY A 42 2.07 5.33 21.45
C GLY A 42 1.34 6.66 21.32
N GLY A 43 0.75 6.97 20.15
CA GLY A 43 -0.04 8.18 19.91
C GLY A 43 0.75 9.48 19.71
N GLU A 44 2.06 9.47 19.98
CA GLU A 44 2.90 10.68 19.92
C GLU A 44 4.16 10.54 19.05
N ARG A 45 4.66 9.34 18.78
CA ARG A 45 5.88 9.14 17.98
C ARG A 45 5.56 8.53 16.63
N VAL A 46 5.87 9.28 15.57
CA VAL A 46 5.85 8.73 14.21
C VAL A 46 6.91 7.62 14.13
N ALA A 47 6.52 6.45 13.63
CA ALA A 47 7.44 5.35 13.36
C ALA A 47 8.52 5.83 12.37
N ARG A 48 9.67 5.16 12.35
CA ARG A 48 10.80 5.60 11.51
C ARG A 48 10.46 5.74 10.03
N TYR A 49 9.53 4.92 9.52
CA TYR A 49 9.21 4.86 8.09
C TYR A 49 7.75 5.15 7.79
N SER A 50 7.51 5.91 6.72
CA SER A 50 6.24 5.94 5.99
C SER A 50 6.44 5.34 4.59
N PHE A 51 5.46 4.58 4.10
CA PHE A 51 5.55 3.87 2.81
C PHE A 51 4.44 4.33 1.87
N ILE A 52 4.81 4.65 0.64
CA ILE A 52 3.87 4.96 -0.45
C ILE A 52 4.10 3.96 -1.57
N GLY A 53 3.02 3.38 -2.08
CA GLY A 53 3.02 2.57 -3.29
C GLY A 53 1.92 3.01 -4.24
N THR A 54 2.15 2.80 -5.55
CA THR A 54 1.20 3.15 -6.61
C THR A 54 1.42 2.23 -7.81
N GLU A 55 0.42 2.12 -8.68
CA GLU A 55 0.53 1.38 -9.94
C GLU A 55 1.08 -0.06 -9.71
N PRO A 56 0.42 -0.87 -8.86
CA PRO A 56 0.92 -2.19 -8.51
C PRO A 56 1.02 -3.09 -9.75
N THR A 57 1.96 -4.03 -9.71
CA THR A 57 2.19 -4.96 -10.83
C THR A 57 1.07 -5.97 -11.03
N ALA A 58 0.36 -6.29 -9.95
CA ALA A 58 -0.84 -7.13 -9.94
C ALA A 58 -1.75 -6.70 -8.79
N VAL A 59 -3.04 -6.99 -8.94
CA VAL A 59 -4.02 -6.86 -7.85
C VAL A 59 -4.80 -8.16 -7.76
N PHE A 60 -4.80 -8.77 -6.58
CA PHE A 60 -5.55 -9.98 -6.29
C PHE A 60 -6.80 -9.61 -5.51
N LYS A 61 -7.95 -10.09 -5.96
CA LYS A 61 -9.22 -9.90 -5.28
C LYS A 61 -9.93 -11.23 -5.12
N THR A 62 -10.42 -11.51 -3.93
CA THR A 62 -11.28 -12.68 -3.66
C THR A 62 -12.65 -12.21 -3.19
N GLY A 63 -13.64 -13.08 -3.34
CA GLY A 63 -15.02 -12.81 -2.97
C GLY A 63 -15.99 -13.34 -4.03
N ALA A 64 -17.27 -13.45 -3.64
CA ALA A 64 -18.29 -14.09 -4.48
C ALA A 64 -18.53 -13.38 -5.82
N THR A 65 -18.23 -12.08 -5.89
CA THR A 65 -18.38 -11.23 -7.08
C THR A 65 -17.07 -11.04 -7.85
N GLU A 66 -15.96 -11.60 -7.37
CA GLU A 66 -14.63 -11.41 -7.97
C GLU A 66 -14.26 -12.54 -8.92
N GLU A 67 -13.39 -12.27 -9.88
CA GLU A 67 -12.98 -13.24 -10.92
C GLU A 67 -12.33 -14.51 -10.35
N VAL A 68 -11.52 -14.34 -9.30
CA VAL A 68 -10.85 -15.45 -8.59
C VAL A 68 -11.84 -16.26 -7.75
N GLY A 69 -13.01 -15.69 -7.44
CA GLY A 69 -14.07 -16.29 -6.63
C GLY A 69 -13.78 -16.28 -5.13
N SER A 70 -14.64 -16.97 -4.38
CA SER A 70 -14.51 -17.19 -2.94
C SER A 70 -13.57 -18.35 -2.65
N ILE A 71 -12.28 -18.06 -2.62
CA ILE A 71 -11.20 -18.98 -2.21
C ILE A 71 -10.45 -18.39 -1.02
N ASP A 72 -9.62 -19.20 -0.35
CA ASP A 72 -8.70 -18.70 0.68
C ASP A 72 -7.87 -17.52 0.10
N PRO A 73 -8.01 -16.30 0.67
CA PRO A 73 -7.39 -15.09 0.14
C PRO A 73 -5.86 -15.10 0.20
N LEU A 74 -5.26 -16.00 0.98
CA LEU A 74 -3.80 -16.10 1.12
C LEU A 74 -3.16 -16.85 -0.05
N LEU A 75 -3.90 -17.72 -0.76
CA LEU A 75 -3.32 -18.55 -1.82
C LEU A 75 -2.74 -17.74 -3.00
N PRO A 76 -3.46 -16.75 -3.59
CA PRO A 76 -2.89 -15.96 -4.68
C PRO A 76 -1.69 -15.11 -4.24
N VAL A 77 -1.70 -14.66 -2.98
CA VAL A 77 -0.63 -13.87 -2.39
C VAL A 77 0.61 -14.72 -2.17
N GLU A 78 0.45 -15.93 -1.60
CA GLU A 78 1.53 -16.90 -1.41
C GLU A 78 2.17 -17.28 -2.74
N GLU A 79 1.36 -17.61 -3.75
CA GLU A 79 1.84 -17.94 -5.10
C GLU A 79 2.69 -16.80 -5.67
N ALA A 80 2.18 -15.57 -5.65
CA ALA A 80 2.90 -14.41 -6.18
C ALA A 80 4.21 -14.13 -5.42
N LEU A 81 4.19 -14.20 -4.09
CA LEU A 81 5.37 -13.93 -3.27
C LEU A 81 6.41 -15.06 -3.34
N SER A 82 6.00 -16.32 -3.58
CA SER A 82 6.91 -17.45 -3.72
C SER A 82 7.89 -17.27 -4.90
N ALA A 83 7.45 -16.57 -5.95
CA ALA A 83 8.24 -16.23 -7.13
C ALA A 83 9.14 -14.99 -6.92
N MET A 84 8.96 -14.24 -5.83
CA MET A 84 9.64 -12.97 -5.55
C MET A 84 10.54 -13.08 -4.31
N LYS A 85 11.82 -13.40 -4.53
CA LYS A 85 12.82 -13.48 -3.46
C LYS A 85 13.71 -12.23 -3.50
N ALA A 86 13.29 -11.21 -2.75
CA ALA A 86 14.01 -9.95 -2.66
C ALA A 86 15.36 -10.12 -1.94
N ILE A 87 16.43 -9.62 -2.54
CA ILE A 87 17.76 -9.62 -1.93
C ILE A 87 17.83 -8.47 -0.90
N PRO A 88 18.16 -8.77 0.37
CA PRO A 88 18.35 -7.73 1.38
C PRO A 88 19.50 -6.79 1.01
N VAL A 89 19.26 -5.48 1.06
CA VAL A 89 20.29 -4.46 0.86
C VAL A 89 20.53 -3.70 2.16
N PRO A 90 21.79 -3.53 2.60
CA PRO A 90 22.10 -2.76 3.80
C PRO A 90 21.49 -1.35 3.75
N ASN A 91 20.99 -0.88 4.90
CA ASN A 91 20.39 0.45 5.09
C ASN A 91 19.03 0.70 4.42
N LEU A 92 18.48 -0.24 3.65
CA LEU A 92 17.08 -0.20 3.24
C LEU A 92 16.15 -0.67 4.39
N PRO A 93 14.89 -0.21 4.41
CA PRO A 93 13.86 -0.78 5.29
C PRO A 93 13.71 -2.28 5.00
N ARG A 94 13.23 -3.05 5.99
CA ARG A 94 12.94 -4.49 5.81
C ARG A 94 11.88 -4.73 4.74
N PHE A 95 10.95 -3.78 4.58
CA PHE A 95 9.94 -3.81 3.54
C PHE A 95 10.37 -2.94 2.38
N THR A 96 10.81 -3.55 1.27
CA THR A 96 11.16 -2.87 0.02
C THR A 96 10.11 -3.03 -1.06
N GLY A 97 9.19 -3.98 -0.90
CA GLY A 97 8.09 -4.33 -1.80
C GLY A 97 7.42 -5.62 -1.35
N GLY A 98 6.24 -5.92 -1.90
CA GLY A 98 5.45 -7.10 -1.57
C GLY A 98 3.94 -6.87 -1.72
N ALA A 99 3.16 -7.76 -1.15
CA ALA A 99 1.70 -7.65 -1.15
C ALA A 99 1.22 -6.72 -0.04
N VAL A 100 0.41 -5.71 -0.41
CA VAL A 100 -0.18 -4.72 0.52
C VAL A 100 -1.67 -4.66 0.26
N GLY A 101 -2.49 -4.80 1.30
CA GLY A 101 -3.92 -4.95 1.11
C GLY A 101 -4.69 -5.16 2.40
N TYR A 102 -5.88 -5.73 2.26
CA TYR A 102 -6.71 -6.14 3.37
C TYR A 102 -7.32 -7.53 3.14
N ILE A 103 -7.70 -8.15 4.24
CA ILE A 103 -8.56 -9.33 4.31
C ILE A 103 -9.76 -8.92 5.17
N SER A 104 -10.96 -9.18 4.69
CA SER A 104 -12.19 -8.89 5.41
C SER A 104 -12.35 -9.81 6.62
N TYR A 105 -13.23 -9.42 7.52
CA TYR A 105 -13.57 -10.26 8.67
C TYR A 105 -14.14 -11.62 8.22
N ASP A 106 -14.99 -11.62 7.19
CA ASP A 106 -15.73 -12.80 6.74
C ASP A 106 -14.84 -13.87 6.09
N ALA A 107 -13.62 -13.52 5.67
CA ALA A 107 -12.63 -14.48 5.18
C ALA A 107 -12.29 -15.57 6.21
N VAL A 108 -12.61 -15.37 7.50
CA VAL A 108 -12.50 -16.40 8.54
C VAL A 108 -13.24 -17.69 8.18
N GLN A 109 -14.27 -17.62 7.35
CA GLN A 109 -15.07 -18.78 6.91
C GLN A 109 -14.26 -19.81 6.10
N HIS A 110 -13.10 -19.41 5.54
CA HIS A 110 -12.18 -20.35 4.89
C HIS A 110 -11.38 -21.20 5.89
N PHE A 111 -11.29 -20.76 7.15
CA PHE A 111 -10.49 -21.39 8.19
C PHE A 111 -11.34 -22.07 9.26
N GLU A 112 -12.54 -21.54 9.51
CA GLU A 112 -13.43 -22.02 10.57
C GLU A 112 -14.89 -22.10 10.09
N LYS A 113 -15.65 -23.02 10.70
CA LYS A 113 -17.10 -23.14 10.42
C LYS A 113 -17.87 -22.16 11.30
N LEU A 114 -18.28 -21.04 10.73
CA LEU A 114 -19.04 -20.00 11.42
C LEU A 114 -20.37 -19.70 10.70
N PRO A 115 -21.38 -19.19 11.42
CA PRO A 115 -22.59 -18.65 10.79
C PRO A 115 -22.22 -17.45 9.90
N SER A 116 -22.70 -17.45 8.65
CA SER A 116 -22.55 -16.30 7.76
C SER A 116 -23.70 -15.30 7.99
N PRO A 117 -23.46 -13.98 7.87
CA PRO A 117 -24.52 -12.98 7.91
C PRO A 117 -25.59 -13.25 6.84
N GLU A 118 -26.85 -12.90 7.11
CA GLU A 118 -27.94 -13.07 6.15
C GLU A 118 -27.80 -12.18 4.91
N SER A 119 -27.08 -11.06 5.02
CA SER A 119 -26.85 -10.13 3.91
C SER A 119 -25.45 -9.50 3.98
N ASP A 120 -24.95 -9.11 2.80
CA ASP A 120 -23.74 -8.29 2.63
C ASP A 120 -24.16 -6.90 2.12
N PRO A 121 -24.40 -5.93 3.02
CA PRO A 121 -24.81 -4.59 2.62
C PRO A 121 -23.65 -3.76 2.04
N LEU A 122 -22.39 -4.17 2.25
CA LEU A 122 -21.23 -3.39 1.81
C LEU A 122 -20.77 -3.80 0.41
N GLY A 123 -21.02 -5.04 -0.01
CA GLY A 123 -20.66 -5.55 -1.34
C GLY A 123 -19.17 -5.41 -1.63
N LEU A 124 -18.35 -5.50 -0.59
CA LEU A 124 -16.90 -5.35 -0.69
C LEU A 124 -16.28 -6.70 -1.07
N PRO A 125 -15.17 -6.70 -1.84
CA PRO A 125 -14.37 -7.89 -1.97
C PRO A 125 -13.97 -8.44 -0.60
N GLU A 126 -13.88 -9.76 -0.50
CA GLU A 126 -13.43 -10.43 0.71
C GLU A 126 -11.94 -10.15 0.98
N SER A 127 -11.14 -9.97 -0.07
CA SER A 127 -9.79 -9.44 0.05
C SER A 127 -9.40 -8.61 -1.16
N VAL A 128 -8.46 -7.68 -0.96
CA VAL A 128 -7.77 -6.97 -2.05
C VAL A 128 -6.31 -6.82 -1.66
N PHE A 129 -5.41 -7.39 -2.46
CA PHE A 129 -3.96 -7.24 -2.31
C PHE A 129 -3.31 -6.66 -3.56
N MET A 130 -2.56 -5.58 -3.37
CA MET A 130 -1.71 -4.96 -4.38
C MET A 130 -0.30 -5.54 -4.30
N LEU A 131 0.23 -6.08 -5.40
CA LEU A 131 1.63 -6.48 -5.50
C LEU A 131 2.50 -5.28 -5.86
N ALA A 132 3.02 -4.61 -4.84
CA ALA A 132 3.78 -3.38 -4.95
C ALA A 132 5.28 -3.66 -5.04
N THR A 133 5.86 -3.38 -6.22
CA THR A 133 7.31 -3.48 -6.46
C THR A 133 8.00 -2.13 -6.53
N ASP A 134 7.22 -1.05 -6.63
CA ASP A 134 7.72 0.32 -6.68
C ASP A 134 7.23 1.06 -5.43
N LEU A 135 8.16 1.59 -4.63
CA LEU A 135 7.86 2.27 -3.37
C LEU A 135 8.57 3.64 -3.28
N VAL A 136 7.91 4.57 -2.63
CA VAL A 136 8.53 5.79 -2.08
C VAL A 136 8.48 5.67 -0.57
N VAL A 137 9.66 5.61 0.06
CA VAL A 137 9.81 5.38 1.49
C VAL A 137 10.41 6.61 2.15
N PHE A 138 9.75 7.15 3.16
CA PHE A 138 10.30 8.21 4.01
C PHE A 138 11.06 7.56 5.16
N ASP A 139 12.34 7.89 5.34
CA ASP A 139 13.10 7.60 6.56
C ASP A 139 13.17 8.87 7.40
N HIS A 140 12.22 9.02 8.31
CA HIS A 140 12.05 10.21 9.16
C HIS A 140 13.26 10.46 10.06
N PHE A 141 14.01 9.40 10.40
CA PHE A 141 15.20 9.52 11.23
C PHE A 141 16.38 10.11 10.45
N ARG A 142 16.58 9.71 9.19
CA ARG A 142 17.65 10.24 8.33
C ARG A 142 17.24 11.49 7.53
N ASN A 143 15.96 11.86 7.60
CA ASN A 143 15.34 12.88 6.75
C ASN A 143 15.57 12.63 5.25
N LYS A 144 15.41 11.38 4.83
CA LYS A 144 15.61 10.96 3.43
C LYS A 144 14.35 10.34 2.86
N ILE A 145 14.16 10.52 1.56
CA ILE A 145 13.22 9.73 0.78
C ILE A 145 14.02 8.73 -0.02
N VAL A 146 13.63 7.46 0.07
CA VAL A 146 14.19 6.37 -0.68
C VAL A 146 13.17 5.92 -1.71
N VAL A 147 13.48 6.10 -2.99
CA VAL A 147 12.65 5.65 -4.10
C VAL A 147 13.19 4.31 -4.58
N ILE A 148 12.38 3.26 -4.48
CA ILE A 148 12.76 1.87 -4.71
C ILE A 148 11.94 1.31 -5.88
N SER A 149 12.60 0.58 -6.77
CA SER A 149 11.99 -0.31 -7.76
C SER A 149 12.78 -1.62 -7.79
N HIS A 150 12.29 -2.66 -8.46
CA HIS A 150 12.99 -3.95 -8.50
C HIS A 150 13.33 -4.42 -9.91
N ALA A 151 14.52 -5.02 -10.04
CA ALA A 151 15.00 -5.68 -11.24
C ALA A 151 15.01 -7.21 -11.02
N LYS A 152 14.43 -7.97 -11.96
CA LYS A 152 14.47 -9.44 -11.92
C LYS A 152 15.82 -9.93 -12.43
N MET A 153 16.35 -10.99 -11.82
CA MET A 153 17.60 -11.62 -12.26
C MET A 153 17.40 -12.71 -13.31
N ASP A 154 16.20 -13.27 -13.40
CA ASP A 154 15.90 -14.43 -14.26
C ASP A 154 15.66 -14.01 -15.74
N ASP A 155 15.62 -12.71 -16.02
CA ASP A 155 15.39 -12.09 -17.32
C ASP A 155 16.66 -11.36 -17.85
N ASP A 156 16.53 -10.56 -18.92
CA ASP A 156 17.62 -9.67 -19.38
C ASP A 156 17.92 -8.60 -18.31
N VAL A 157 18.92 -8.87 -17.49
CA VAL A 157 19.36 -8.03 -16.37
C VAL A 157 19.57 -6.57 -16.77
N ASN A 158 20.10 -6.28 -17.96
CA ASN A 158 20.34 -4.90 -18.40
C ASN A 158 19.01 -4.20 -18.70
N ALA A 159 18.08 -4.89 -19.36
CA ALA A 159 16.74 -4.37 -19.64
C ALA A 159 15.95 -4.14 -18.33
N GLU A 160 16.03 -5.09 -17.39
CA GLU A 160 15.39 -5.03 -16.07
C GLU A 160 15.92 -3.87 -15.23
N TYR A 161 17.24 -3.71 -15.15
CA TYR A 161 17.88 -2.59 -14.47
C TYR A 161 17.47 -1.25 -15.09
N ALA A 162 17.47 -1.16 -16.43
CA ALA A 162 17.03 0.04 -17.12
C ALA A 162 15.55 0.36 -16.86
N ARG A 163 14.68 -0.66 -16.76
CA ARG A 163 13.26 -0.46 -16.40
C ARG A 163 13.11 0.06 -14.98
N ALA A 164 13.77 -0.55 -14.00
CA ALA A 164 13.72 -0.13 -12.60
C ALA A 164 14.23 1.32 -12.45
N THR A 165 15.35 1.64 -13.10
CA THR A 165 15.93 2.99 -13.10
C THR A 165 14.97 4.02 -13.69
N ARG A 166 14.29 3.71 -14.82
CA ARG A 166 13.27 4.58 -15.42
C ARG A 166 12.06 4.81 -14.51
N ARG A 167 11.61 3.78 -13.79
CA ARG A 167 10.50 3.93 -12.82
C ARG A 167 10.88 4.82 -11.66
N ILE A 168 12.11 4.70 -11.16
CA ILE A 168 12.65 5.60 -10.14
C ILE A 168 12.70 7.05 -10.65
N ASP A 169 13.23 7.27 -11.86
CA ASP A 169 13.24 8.61 -12.49
C ASP A 169 11.84 9.21 -12.63
N GLU A 170 10.87 8.38 -13.01
CA GLU A 170 9.48 8.80 -13.13
C GLU A 170 8.88 9.23 -11.79
N MET A 171 9.08 8.43 -10.73
CA MET A 171 8.59 8.78 -9.39
C MET A 171 9.26 10.03 -8.84
N ILE A 172 10.57 10.20 -9.01
CA ILE A 172 11.29 11.42 -8.58
C ILE A 172 10.74 12.64 -9.32
N ARG A 173 10.55 12.56 -10.65
CA ARG A 173 9.93 13.66 -11.42
C ARG A 173 8.53 14.02 -10.94
N ARG A 174 7.75 13.04 -10.48
CA ARG A 174 6.43 13.30 -9.88
C ARG A 174 6.57 14.00 -8.53
N LEU A 175 7.53 13.61 -7.69
CA LEU A 175 7.83 14.30 -6.42
C LEU A 175 8.24 15.76 -6.65
N ASP A 176 9.01 16.05 -7.69
CA ASP A 176 9.42 17.41 -8.05
C ASP A 176 8.27 18.27 -8.63
N SER A 177 7.12 17.67 -8.93
CA SER A 177 5.97 18.40 -9.48
C SER A 177 5.23 19.20 -8.41
N ASN A 178 4.53 20.26 -8.84
CA ASN A 178 3.65 21.01 -7.94
C ASN A 178 2.38 20.21 -7.61
N ILE A 179 1.92 20.32 -6.37
CA ILE A 179 0.62 19.76 -5.99
C ILE A 179 -0.47 20.57 -6.70
N THR A 180 -1.15 19.95 -7.66
CA THR A 180 -2.26 20.56 -8.41
C THR A 180 -3.57 20.59 -7.60
N SER A 181 -3.58 20.05 -6.37
CA SER A 181 -4.77 20.06 -5.52
C SER A 181 -5.19 21.50 -5.19
N SER A 182 -6.44 21.84 -5.51
CA SER A 182 -7.10 23.05 -5.03
C SER A 182 -6.94 23.09 -3.51
N ARG A 183 -6.15 24.03 -3.00
CA ARG A 183 -6.12 24.32 -1.56
C ARG A 183 -7.52 24.79 -1.19
N THR A 184 -8.36 23.88 -0.72
CA THR A 184 -9.64 24.22 -0.13
C THR A 184 -9.31 24.99 1.14
N THR A 185 -9.50 26.30 1.13
CA THR A 185 -9.47 27.10 2.34
C THR A 185 -10.71 26.73 3.15
N SER A 186 -10.59 25.71 4.01
CA SER A 186 -11.59 25.49 5.05
C SER A 186 -11.47 26.62 6.05
N SER A 187 -12.49 27.46 6.17
CA SER A 187 -12.56 28.41 7.29
C SER A 187 -12.69 27.59 8.58
N LEU A 188 -11.75 27.75 9.50
CA LEU A 188 -11.84 27.17 10.85
C LEU A 188 -13.10 27.63 11.60
N ASP A 189 -13.73 28.72 11.15
CA ASP A 189 -14.93 29.32 11.73
C ASP A 189 -16.25 28.81 11.13
N GLN A 190 -16.23 27.87 10.17
CA GLN A 190 -17.47 27.19 9.81
C GLN A 190 -17.78 26.17 10.90
N PRO A 191 -18.86 26.35 11.69
CA PRO A 191 -19.28 25.28 12.59
C PRO A 191 -19.46 24.04 11.73
N LEU A 192 -18.89 22.91 12.15
CA LEU A 192 -19.21 21.62 11.57
C LEU A 192 -20.74 21.53 11.56
N THR A 193 -21.34 21.71 10.38
CA THR A 193 -22.77 21.47 10.20
C THR A 193 -23.03 20.07 10.74
N SER A 194 -24.07 19.92 11.55
CA SER A 194 -24.43 18.64 12.14
C SER A 194 -24.49 17.59 11.02
N VAL A 195 -23.49 16.71 10.97
CA VAL A 195 -23.54 15.54 10.11
C VAL A 195 -24.68 14.70 10.68
N GLU A 196 -25.71 14.44 9.89
CA GLU A 196 -26.74 13.48 10.26
C GLU A 196 -26.08 12.10 10.35
N VAL A 197 -26.00 11.57 11.57
CA VAL A 197 -25.44 10.24 11.82
C VAL A 197 -26.61 9.29 12.04
N GLU A 198 -26.67 8.24 11.21
CA GLU A 198 -27.63 7.15 11.37
C GLU A 198 -26.96 5.94 12.03
N THR A 199 -27.66 5.31 12.97
CA THR A 199 -27.19 4.12 13.67
C THR A 199 -27.94 2.89 13.16
N ASN A 200 -27.23 1.79 12.88
CA ASN A 200 -27.86 0.52 12.48
C ASN A 200 -28.59 -0.19 13.63
N MET A 201 -28.40 0.26 14.87
CA MET A 201 -28.97 -0.36 16.07
C MET A 201 -29.21 0.69 17.15
N SER A 202 -30.36 0.63 17.81
CA SER A 202 -30.65 1.47 18.98
C SER A 202 -29.88 1.01 20.21
N ARG A 203 -29.67 1.91 21.18
CA ARG A 203 -29.03 1.55 22.46
C ARG A 203 -29.67 0.36 23.15
N LYS A 204 -31.02 0.33 23.17
CA LYS A 204 -31.76 -0.76 23.80
C LYS A 204 -31.46 -2.11 23.12
N GLN A 205 -31.46 -2.15 21.79
CA GLN A 205 -31.13 -3.36 21.03
C GLN A 205 -29.68 -3.85 21.24
N PHE A 206 -28.76 -2.96 21.61
CA PHE A 206 -27.37 -3.33 21.92
C PHE A 206 -27.19 -3.84 23.36
N GLU A 207 -28.02 -3.36 24.28
CA GLU A 207 -27.97 -3.73 25.71
C GLU A 207 -28.75 -5.03 26.01
N ASP A 208 -29.73 -5.38 25.18
CA ASP A 208 -30.50 -6.64 25.23
C ASP A 208 -29.68 -7.83 24.67
#